data_AF-A0A7L1TES1-F1
#
_entry.id   AF-A0A7L1TES1-F1
#
_cell.length_a   1.000
_cell.length_b   1.000
_cell.length_c   1.000
_cell.angle_alpha   90.00
_cell.angle_beta   90.00
_cell.angle_gamma   90.00
#
_symmetry.space_group_name_H-M   'P 1'
#
loop_
_entity.id
_entity.type
_entity.pdbx_description
1 polymer ?
#
loop_
_entity_poly.entity_id
_entity_poly.type
_entity_poly.pdbx_seq_one_letter_code
_entity_poly.pdbx_strand_id
1 'polypeptide(L)'
;WEQYLERRNLVLQFLHSNLSLHHLQHHQNKAELLKKCSFYLEIEPKHVNVRNQNHTMHRTDILQLIDPCQLQRMKKVGKNQTEIQLSLLTELLEQLERGREELSCYVETWDMRTFLSRWDFIMQRLSKLSEFMETLLSLQVPGKLYVKHRLVSHADLRGTRVPNIRLSLCTKMPLIFDRKESFAHKDWAKLVWFTENQESHLEQCELHFMLLTNESQTETGYGRIQEVTSNTCVVQDLQPGRSYKFTIRRSNTQTFLCNKWQDSITLKTKTNAVE
;
A
#
# COMPACT_ATOMS: atom_id res chain seq x y z
N TRP A 1 -3.35 -46.90 -18.40
CA TRP A 1 -2.04 -46.25 -18.36
C TRP A 1 -2.10 -44.87 -18.99
N GLU A 2 -2.57 -44.75 -20.23
CA GLU A 2 -2.72 -43.46 -20.95
C GLU A 2 -3.56 -42.42 -20.20
N GLN A 3 -4.76 -42.78 -19.73
CA GLN A 3 -5.63 -41.86 -18.97
C GLN A 3 -4.98 -41.32 -17.69
N TYR A 4 -4.13 -42.13 -17.04
CA TYR A 4 -3.38 -41.68 -15.86
C TYR A 4 -2.32 -40.65 -16.24
N LEU A 5 -1.55 -40.93 -17.29
CA LEU A 5 -0.52 -40.00 -17.78
C LEU A 5 -1.13 -38.67 -18.22
N GLU A 6 -2.24 -38.70 -18.96
CA GLU A 6 -2.96 -37.50 -19.38
C GLU A 6 -3.40 -36.66 -18.18
N ARG A 7 -4.11 -37.26 -17.22
CA ARG A 7 -4.59 -36.59 -16.00
C ARG A 7 -3.46 -36.06 -15.12
N ARG A 8 -2.39 -36.85 -14.96
CA ARG A 8 -1.19 -36.42 -14.23
C ARG A 8 -0.50 -35.24 -14.91
N ASN A 9 -0.40 -35.26 -16.24
CA ASN A 9 0.18 -34.16 -17.02
C ASN A 9 -0.65 -32.88 -16.88
N LEU A 10 -1.98 -32.96 -16.82
CA LEU A 10 -2.84 -31.80 -16.56
C LEU A 10 -2.50 -31.14 -15.20
N VAL A 11 -2.34 -31.94 -14.14
CA VAL A 11 -1.95 -31.41 -12.82
C VAL A 11 -0.56 -30.77 -12.87
N LEU A 12 0.40 -31.45 -13.50
CA LEU A 12 1.77 -30.92 -13.65
C LEU A 12 1.81 -29.62 -14.46
N GLN A 13 1.04 -29.54 -15.55
CA GLN A 13 0.93 -28.32 -16.34
C GLN A 13 0.38 -27.16 -15.49
N PHE A 14 -0.66 -27.40 -14.70
CA PHE A 14 -1.21 -26.39 -13.79
C PHE A 14 -0.19 -25.94 -12.72
N LEU A 15 0.56 -26.89 -12.13
CA LEU A 15 1.62 -26.62 -11.16
C LEU A 15 2.80 -25.82 -11.75
N HIS A 16 3.13 -26.03 -13.03
CA HIS A 16 4.25 -25.36 -13.69
C HIS A 16 3.87 -24.05 -14.39
N SER A 17 2.58 -23.76 -14.53
CA SER A 17 2.07 -22.52 -15.11
C SER A 17 1.42 -21.66 -14.02
N ASN A 18 0.12 -21.85 -13.79
CA ASN A 18 -0.71 -21.05 -12.88
C ASN A 18 -0.19 -21.07 -11.43
N LEU A 19 0.27 -22.21 -10.93
CA LEU A 19 0.81 -22.34 -9.56
C LEU A 19 2.33 -22.51 -9.54
N SER A 20 3.03 -21.98 -10.54
CA SER A 20 4.50 -21.98 -10.50
C SER A 20 5.02 -21.16 -9.31
N LEU A 21 6.12 -21.61 -8.70
CA LEU A 21 6.72 -20.94 -7.55
C LEU A 21 7.05 -19.48 -7.85
N HIS A 22 7.57 -19.22 -9.06
CA HIS A 22 7.86 -17.86 -9.51
C HIS A 22 6.60 -16.98 -9.58
N HIS A 23 5.48 -17.53 -10.06
CA HIS A 23 4.22 -16.80 -10.16
C HIS A 23 3.61 -16.50 -8.78
N LEU A 24 3.65 -17.47 -7.86
CA LEU A 24 3.24 -17.25 -6.47
C LEU A 24 4.13 -16.23 -5.77
N GLN A 25 5.46 -16.33 -5.92
CA GLN A 25 6.41 -15.38 -5.35
C GLN A 25 6.21 -13.97 -5.90
N HIS A 26 5.91 -13.83 -7.19
CA HIS A 26 5.58 -12.54 -7.78
C HIS A 26 4.37 -11.89 -7.09
N HIS A 27 3.30 -12.66 -6.87
CA HIS A 27 2.10 -12.15 -6.20
C HIS A 27 2.32 -11.92 -4.71
N GLN A 28 3.14 -12.72 -4.04
CA GLN A 28 3.57 -12.51 -2.66
C GLN A 28 4.28 -11.16 -2.53
N ASN A 29 5.26 -10.90 -3.40
CA ASN A 29 5.99 -9.63 -3.42
C ASN A 29 5.05 -8.44 -3.65
N LYS A 30 4.08 -8.59 -4.56
CA LYS A 30 3.09 -7.55 -4.85
C LYS A 30 2.14 -7.31 -3.67
N ALA A 31 1.69 -8.35 -2.99
CA ALA A 31 0.86 -8.22 -1.80
C ALA A 31 1.63 -7.57 -0.64
N GLU A 32 2.89 -7.94 -0.43
CA GLU A 32 3.77 -7.31 0.55
C GLU A 32 4.03 -5.83 0.23
N LEU A 33 4.20 -5.48 -1.05
CA LEU A 33 4.28 -4.10 -1.48
C LEU A 33 2.98 -3.34 -1.15
N LEU A 34 1.81 -3.90 -1.49
CA LEU A 34 0.51 -3.29 -1.20
C LEU A 34 0.28 -3.06 0.30
N LYS A 35 0.74 -3.97 1.17
CA LYS A 35 0.69 -3.77 2.64
C LYS A 35 1.51 -2.56 3.10
N LYS A 36 2.56 -2.20 2.36
CA LYS A 36 3.43 -1.04 2.63
C LYS A 36 2.95 0.25 1.97
N CYS A 37 2.00 0.18 1.05
CA CYS A 37 1.48 1.36 0.38
C CYS A 37 0.64 2.25 1.32
N SER A 38 0.48 3.50 0.90
CA SER A 38 -0.43 4.46 1.54
C SER A 38 -1.74 4.53 0.75
N PHE A 39 -2.88 4.59 1.44
CA PHE A 39 -4.21 4.59 0.81
C PHE A 39 -4.94 5.91 1.05
N TYR A 40 -5.58 6.43 0.00
CA TYR A 40 -6.29 7.70 -0.01
C TYR A 40 -7.67 7.55 -0.63
N LEU A 41 -8.60 8.42 -0.20
CA LEU A 41 -9.81 8.69 -0.98
C LEU A 41 -9.47 9.63 -2.12
N GLU A 42 -9.79 9.21 -3.33
CA GLU A 42 -9.84 10.09 -4.48
C GLU A 42 -11.28 10.55 -4.69
N ILE A 43 -11.44 11.86 -4.87
CA ILE A 43 -12.74 12.52 -5.01
C ILE A 43 -12.78 13.23 -6.35
N GLU A 44 -13.76 12.85 -7.17
CA GLU A 44 -13.98 13.47 -8.47
C GLU A 44 -15.40 14.03 -8.58
N PRO A 45 -15.59 15.23 -9.19
CA PRO A 45 -14.55 16.13 -9.69
C PRO A 45 -13.87 16.93 -8.56
N LYS A 46 -12.59 17.33 -8.74
CA LYS A 46 -11.86 18.15 -7.75
C LYS A 46 -12.46 19.54 -7.54
N HIS A 47 -13.10 20.09 -8.56
CA HIS A 47 -13.71 21.42 -8.52
C HIS A 47 -15.11 21.38 -9.11
N VAL A 48 -16.01 22.20 -8.57
CA VAL A 48 -17.37 22.38 -9.08
C VAL A 48 -17.71 23.86 -9.14
N ASN A 49 -18.63 24.22 -10.04
CA ASN A 49 -19.13 25.58 -10.13
C ASN A 49 -20.36 25.72 -9.24
N VAL A 50 -20.31 26.64 -8.28
CA VAL A 50 -21.40 26.94 -7.35
C VAL A 50 -21.90 28.35 -7.59
N ARG A 51 -23.21 28.53 -7.58
CA ARG A 51 -23.84 29.86 -7.68
C ARG A 51 -23.87 30.51 -6.29
N ASN A 52 -23.31 31.71 -6.16
CA ASN A 52 -23.35 32.48 -4.92
C ASN A 52 -24.68 33.28 -4.77
N GLN A 53 -24.78 34.06 -3.67
CA GLN A 53 -25.95 34.90 -3.38
C GLN A 53 -26.22 35.99 -4.44
N ASN A 54 -25.20 36.42 -5.18
CA ASN A 54 -25.29 37.43 -6.23
C ASN A 54 -25.53 36.81 -7.63
N HIS A 55 -25.89 35.53 -7.69
CA HIS A 55 -26.08 34.75 -8.92
C HIS A 55 -24.82 34.58 -9.81
N THR A 56 -23.62 34.94 -9.33
CA THR A 56 -22.38 34.65 -10.05
C THR A 56 -21.90 33.22 -9.77
N MET A 57 -21.40 32.57 -10.83
CA MET A 57 -20.82 31.23 -10.75
C MET A 57 -19.37 31.33 -10.29
N HIS A 58 -19.01 30.59 -9.25
CA HIS A 58 -17.63 30.50 -8.77
C HIS A 58 -17.17 29.05 -8.76
N ARG A 59 -15.91 28.84 -9.15
CA ARG A 59 -15.25 27.55 -9.08
C ARG A 59 -14.78 27.31 -7.64
N THR A 60 -15.29 26.27 -7.02
CA THR A 60 -15.01 25.90 -5.61
C THR A 60 -14.42 24.49 -5.57
N ASP A 61 -13.48 24.26 -4.65
CA ASP A 61 -12.97 22.92 -4.37
C ASP A 61 -14.09 22.06 -3.77
N ILE A 62 -14.26 20.84 -4.28
CA ILE A 62 -15.30 19.93 -3.82
C ILE A 62 -15.18 19.60 -2.32
N LEU A 63 -13.96 19.59 -1.77
CA LEU A 63 -13.70 19.30 -0.35
C LEU A 63 -14.31 20.36 0.57
N GLN A 64 -14.48 21.59 0.10
CA GLN A 64 -15.13 22.66 0.87
C GLN A 64 -16.65 22.49 0.96
N LEU A 65 -17.23 21.70 0.06
CA LEU A 65 -18.68 21.45 0.00
C LEU A 65 -19.08 20.12 0.65
N ILE A 66 -18.12 19.22 0.84
CA ILE A 66 -18.38 17.91 1.44
C ILE A 66 -18.60 18.07 2.94
N ASP A 67 -19.66 17.45 3.43
CA ASP A 67 -19.93 17.36 4.86
C ASP A 67 -18.79 16.62 5.58
N PRO A 68 -18.12 17.24 6.57
CA PRO A 68 -16.99 16.62 7.25
C PRO A 68 -17.34 15.29 7.93
N CYS A 69 -18.54 15.16 8.49
CA CYS A 69 -18.98 13.92 9.15
C CYS A 69 -19.19 12.80 8.13
N GLN A 70 -19.76 13.08 6.96
CA GLN A 70 -19.91 12.10 5.88
C GLN A 70 -18.54 11.70 5.31
N LEU A 71 -17.61 12.64 5.16
CA LEU A 71 -16.25 12.34 4.74
C LEU A 71 -15.57 11.38 5.72
N GLN A 72 -15.64 11.64 7.03
CA GLN A 72 -15.07 10.74 8.04
C GLN A 72 -15.70 9.35 8.02
N ARG A 73 -17.02 9.24 7.78
CA ARG A 73 -17.68 7.94 7.59
C ARG A 73 -17.13 7.21 6.37
N MET A 74 -16.97 7.90 5.25
CA MET A 74 -16.39 7.30 4.04
C MET A 74 -14.93 6.90 4.25
N LYS A 75 -14.17 7.66 5.03
CA LYS A 75 -12.80 7.27 5.42
C LYS A 75 -12.79 5.95 6.20
N LYS A 76 -13.70 5.79 7.15
CA LYS A 76 -13.84 4.53 7.89
C LYS A 76 -14.21 3.36 6.97
N VAL A 77 -15.13 3.56 6.03
CA VAL A 77 -15.50 2.54 5.03
C VAL A 77 -14.30 2.17 4.16
N GLY A 78 -13.60 3.17 3.60
CA GLY A 78 -12.43 2.95 2.76
C GLY A 78 -11.30 2.24 3.49
N LYS A 79 -11.04 2.61 4.76
CA LYS A 79 -10.07 1.92 5.62
C LYS A 79 -10.46 0.45 5.82
N ASN A 80 -11.69 0.18 6.24
CA ASN A 80 -12.16 -1.20 6.48
C ASN A 80 -12.08 -2.04 5.20
N GLN A 81 -12.50 -1.50 4.05
CA GLN A 81 -12.42 -2.20 2.78
C GLN A 81 -10.98 -2.53 2.40
N THR A 82 -10.06 -1.58 2.60
CA THR A 82 -8.62 -1.80 2.36
C THR A 82 -8.07 -2.88 3.27
N GLU A 83 -8.43 -2.87 4.55
CA GLU A 83 -7.98 -3.90 5.51
C GLU A 83 -8.50 -5.30 5.14
N ILE A 84 -9.79 -5.41 4.78
CA ILE A 84 -10.40 -6.66 4.32
C ILE A 84 -9.70 -7.15 3.03
N GLN A 85 -9.46 -6.25 2.07
CA GLN A 85 -8.80 -6.59 0.81
C GLN A 85 -7.38 -7.12 1.04
N LEU A 86 -6.58 -6.46 1.89
CA LEU A 86 -5.21 -6.90 2.20
C LEU A 86 -5.19 -8.23 2.96
N SER A 87 -6.12 -8.44 3.89
CA SER A 87 -6.28 -9.72 4.59
C SER A 87 -6.68 -10.84 3.63
N LEU A 88 -7.64 -10.60 2.75
CA LEU A 88 -8.09 -11.58 1.76
C LEU A 88 -6.99 -11.94 0.76
N LEU A 89 -6.19 -10.96 0.30
CA LEU A 89 -5.02 -11.22 -0.54
C LEU A 89 -4.02 -12.17 0.15
N THR A 90 -3.77 -11.95 1.45
CA THR A 90 -2.85 -12.80 2.22
C THR A 90 -3.39 -14.22 2.36
N GLU A 91 -4.65 -14.38 2.74
CA GLU A 91 -5.29 -15.69 2.87
C GLU A 91 -5.32 -16.44 1.53
N LEU A 92 -5.67 -15.77 0.42
CA LEU A 92 -5.69 -16.40 -0.90
C LEU A 92 -4.31 -16.91 -1.31
N LEU A 93 -3.24 -16.16 -1.03
CA LEU A 93 -1.87 -16.58 -1.32
C LEU A 93 -1.50 -17.83 -0.51
N GLU A 94 -1.80 -17.85 0.79
CA GLU A 94 -1.58 -19.03 1.62
C GLU A 94 -2.36 -20.25 1.12
N GLN A 95 -3.63 -20.07 0.71
CA GLN A 95 -4.44 -21.15 0.17
C GLN A 95 -3.89 -21.69 -1.17
N LEU A 96 -3.32 -20.82 -2.00
CA LEU A 96 -2.68 -21.20 -3.26
C LEU A 96 -1.36 -21.95 -3.02
N GLU A 97 -0.54 -21.51 -2.07
CA GLU A 97 0.70 -22.18 -1.67
C GLU A 97 0.41 -23.58 -1.10
N ARG A 98 -0.50 -23.68 -0.13
CA ARG A 98 -0.92 -24.98 0.43
C ARG A 98 -1.54 -25.88 -0.64
N GLY A 99 -2.39 -25.33 -1.50
CA GLY A 99 -2.99 -26.07 -2.60
C GLY A 99 -1.96 -26.60 -3.61
N ARG A 100 -0.89 -25.82 -3.86
CA ARG A 100 0.23 -26.26 -4.68
C ARG A 100 0.95 -27.44 -4.03
N GLU A 101 1.30 -27.35 -2.74
CA GLU A 101 1.96 -28.42 -2.00
C GLU A 101 1.12 -29.71 -1.99
N GLU A 102 -0.19 -29.59 -1.75
CA GLU A 102 -1.13 -30.71 -1.81
C GLU A 102 -1.13 -31.40 -3.18
N LEU A 103 -1.26 -30.63 -4.27
CA LEU A 103 -1.27 -31.17 -5.63
C LEU A 103 0.06 -31.80 -6.02
N SER A 104 1.19 -31.20 -5.63
CA SER A 104 2.52 -31.79 -5.79
C SER A 104 2.61 -33.14 -5.06
N CYS A 105 2.14 -33.20 -3.81
CA CYS A 105 2.12 -34.43 -3.03
C CYS A 105 1.28 -35.53 -3.70
N TYR A 106 0.11 -35.21 -4.26
CA TYR A 106 -0.71 -36.20 -4.98
C TYR A 106 0.01 -36.78 -6.20
N VAL A 107 0.77 -35.97 -6.93
CA VAL A 107 1.48 -36.39 -8.14
C VAL A 107 2.74 -37.20 -7.82
N GLU A 108 3.37 -36.92 -6.68
CA GLU A 108 4.63 -37.54 -6.26
C GLU A 108 4.42 -38.83 -5.46
N THR A 109 3.38 -38.88 -4.62
CA THR A 109 3.23 -39.94 -3.60
C THR A 109 2.11 -40.93 -3.89
N TRP A 110 1.07 -40.55 -4.65
CA TRP A 110 -0.06 -41.45 -4.88
C TRP A 110 0.26 -42.43 -6.00
N ASP A 111 -0.09 -43.70 -5.77
CA ASP A 111 -0.05 -44.70 -6.83
C ASP A 111 -1.12 -44.42 -7.90
N MET A 112 -0.95 -45.04 -9.07
CA MET A 112 -1.85 -44.85 -10.21
C MET A 112 -3.32 -45.13 -9.86
N ARG A 113 -3.60 -46.13 -9.02
CA ARG A 113 -4.96 -46.54 -8.66
C ARG A 113 -5.63 -45.52 -7.75
N THR A 114 -4.90 -45.00 -6.76
CA THR A 114 -5.38 -43.97 -5.84
C THR A 114 -5.60 -42.66 -6.56
N PHE A 115 -4.66 -42.27 -7.43
CA PHE A 115 -4.76 -41.07 -8.24
C PHE A 115 -6.00 -41.08 -9.15
N LEU A 116 -6.24 -42.18 -9.86
CA LEU A 116 -7.41 -42.29 -10.74
C LEU A 116 -8.73 -42.36 -9.96
N SER A 117 -8.77 -43.07 -8.83
CA SER A 117 -10.00 -43.20 -8.03
C SER A 117 -10.42 -41.90 -7.34
N ARG A 118 -9.47 -41.00 -7.07
CA ARG A 118 -9.71 -39.67 -6.48
C ARG A 118 -9.64 -38.52 -7.47
N TRP A 119 -9.73 -38.80 -8.77
CA TRP A 119 -9.59 -37.79 -9.80
C TRP A 119 -10.61 -36.64 -9.69
N ASP A 120 -11.87 -36.94 -9.39
CA ASP A 120 -12.90 -35.90 -9.28
C ASP A 120 -12.60 -34.92 -8.13
N PHE A 121 -12.01 -35.42 -7.04
CA PHE A 121 -11.53 -34.60 -5.93
C PHE A 121 -10.35 -33.71 -6.36
N ILE A 122 -9.39 -34.25 -7.13
CA ILE A 122 -8.27 -33.47 -7.70
C ILE A 122 -8.80 -32.37 -8.62
N MET A 123 -9.78 -32.68 -9.48
CA MET A 123 -10.41 -31.71 -10.38
C MET A 123 -11.14 -30.60 -9.64
N GLN A 124 -11.91 -30.92 -8.59
CA GLN A 124 -12.53 -29.91 -7.74
C GLN A 124 -11.48 -29.00 -7.09
N ARG A 125 -10.36 -29.57 -6.62
CA ARG A 125 -9.27 -28.80 -6.04
C ARG A 125 -8.62 -27.87 -7.06
N LEU A 126 -8.34 -28.35 -8.27
CA LEU A 126 -7.82 -27.54 -9.38
C LEU A 126 -8.76 -26.37 -9.71
N SER A 127 -10.06 -26.64 -9.85
CA SER A 127 -11.07 -25.62 -10.13
C SER A 127 -11.10 -24.54 -9.05
N LYS A 128 -11.09 -24.95 -7.78
CA LYS A 128 -11.09 -24.02 -6.64
C LYS A 128 -9.85 -23.16 -6.59
N LEU A 129 -8.66 -23.73 -6.86
CA LEU A 129 -7.41 -22.98 -6.90
C LEU A 129 -7.37 -22.00 -8.08
N SER A 130 -7.98 -22.36 -9.22
CA SER A 130 -8.15 -21.43 -10.33
C SER A 130 -9.03 -20.25 -9.95
N GLU A 131 -10.17 -20.48 -9.29
CA GLU A 131 -11.06 -19.41 -8.80
C GLU A 131 -10.37 -18.50 -7.78
N PHE A 132 -9.56 -19.08 -6.89
CA PHE A 132 -8.74 -18.31 -5.94
C PHE A 132 -7.72 -17.43 -6.66
N MET A 133 -7.07 -17.94 -7.71
CA MET A 133 -6.14 -17.14 -8.51
C MET A 133 -6.85 -16.00 -9.23
N GLU A 134 -8.00 -16.23 -9.85
CA GLU A 134 -8.78 -15.16 -10.50
C GLU A 134 -9.22 -14.09 -9.50
N THR A 135 -9.68 -14.53 -8.32
CA THR A 135 -10.04 -13.62 -7.23
C THR A 135 -8.83 -12.80 -6.78
N LEU A 136 -7.67 -13.44 -6.58
CA LEU A 136 -6.42 -12.77 -6.24
C LEU A 136 -6.07 -11.68 -7.25
N LEU A 137 -6.09 -12.00 -8.55
CA LEU A 137 -5.78 -11.06 -9.63
C LEU A 137 -6.73 -9.87 -9.64
N SER A 138 -8.03 -10.10 -9.40
CA SER A 138 -9.04 -9.03 -9.33
C SER A 138 -8.83 -8.07 -8.15
N LEU A 139 -8.25 -8.55 -7.05
CA LEU A 139 -8.01 -7.79 -5.82
C LEU A 139 -6.66 -7.05 -5.79
N GLN A 140 -5.81 -7.22 -6.81
CA GLN A 140 -4.50 -6.55 -6.84
C GLN A 140 -4.56 -5.07 -7.23
N VAL A 141 -5.72 -4.60 -7.70
CA VAL A 141 -5.97 -3.17 -7.95
C VAL A 141 -6.95 -2.67 -6.89
N PRO A 142 -6.65 -1.55 -6.20
CA PRO A 142 -7.59 -0.93 -5.28
C PRO A 142 -8.92 -0.65 -6.00
N GLY A 143 -10.00 -1.23 -5.48
CA GLY A 143 -11.31 -1.15 -6.11
C GLY A 143 -11.98 0.22 -5.98
N LYS A 144 -13.05 0.42 -6.75
CA LYS A 144 -13.96 1.57 -6.56
C LYS A 144 -14.63 1.47 -5.18
N LEU A 145 -14.83 2.62 -4.52
CA LEU A 145 -15.64 2.67 -3.30
C LEU A 145 -17.10 2.88 -3.68
N TYR A 146 -17.97 2.03 -3.17
CA TYR A 146 -19.39 2.21 -3.39
C TYR A 146 -19.95 3.26 -2.42
N VAL A 147 -20.38 4.39 -2.95
CA VAL A 147 -20.92 5.51 -2.18
C VAL A 147 -22.42 5.31 -2.00
N LYS A 148 -22.86 4.79 -0.84
CA LYS A 148 -24.30 4.73 -0.49
C LYS A 148 -24.88 6.08 -0.06
N HIS A 149 -24.05 7.01 0.41
CA HIS A 149 -24.50 8.23 1.08
C HIS A 149 -24.12 9.49 0.29
N ARG A 150 -25.03 10.47 0.21
CA ARG A 150 -24.72 11.79 -0.36
C ARG A 150 -23.65 12.47 0.49
N LEU A 151 -22.56 12.88 -0.15
CA LEU A 151 -21.41 13.52 0.51
C LEU A 151 -21.61 15.02 0.75
N VAL A 152 -22.53 15.63 0.02
CA VAL A 152 -22.85 17.07 0.11
C VAL A 152 -24.27 17.21 0.65
N SER A 153 -24.44 18.12 1.61
CA SER A 153 -25.74 18.49 2.14
C SER A 153 -26.50 19.37 1.13
N HIS A 154 -27.82 19.17 1.02
CA HIS A 154 -28.68 19.99 0.15
C HIS A 154 -28.79 21.44 0.64
N ALA A 155 -28.52 21.69 1.92
CA ALA A 155 -28.60 23.03 2.52
C ALA A 155 -27.59 24.02 1.91
N ASP A 156 -26.43 23.52 1.47
CA ASP A 156 -25.33 24.35 0.96
C ASP A 156 -25.45 24.63 -0.54
N LEU A 157 -26.34 23.92 -1.23
CA LEU A 157 -26.55 24.01 -2.66
C LEU A 157 -27.85 24.78 -2.95
N ARG A 158 -27.86 26.10 -2.73
CA ARG A 158 -29.03 26.99 -2.95
C ARG A 158 -29.54 26.95 -4.42
N GLY A 159 -30.30 25.93 -4.78
CA GLY A 159 -30.89 25.72 -6.11
C GLY A 159 -29.96 25.14 -7.18
N THR A 160 -28.73 24.74 -6.83
CA THR A 160 -27.79 24.12 -7.78
C THR A 160 -27.89 22.59 -7.70
N ARG A 161 -27.88 21.90 -8.85
CA ARG A 161 -27.93 20.42 -8.89
C ARG A 161 -26.74 19.85 -8.12
N VAL A 162 -27.00 18.86 -7.26
CA VAL A 162 -25.94 18.16 -6.51
C VAL A 162 -24.88 17.65 -7.49
N PRO A 163 -23.60 17.98 -7.30
CA PRO A 163 -22.55 17.48 -8.16
C PRO A 163 -22.50 15.95 -8.06
N ASN A 164 -22.30 15.29 -9.19
CA ASN A 164 -22.13 13.84 -9.22
C ASN A 164 -20.72 13.50 -8.71
N ILE A 165 -20.59 13.29 -7.40
CA ILE A 165 -19.31 12.99 -6.77
C ILE A 165 -19.04 11.50 -6.83
N ARG A 166 -17.87 11.13 -7.35
CA ARG A 166 -17.35 9.77 -7.35
C ARG A 166 -16.25 9.65 -6.32
N LEU A 167 -16.24 8.54 -5.59
CA LEU A 167 -15.15 8.17 -4.69
C LEU A 167 -14.45 6.91 -5.17
N SER A 168 -13.13 6.93 -5.19
CA SER A 168 -12.27 5.77 -5.46
C SER A 168 -11.20 5.63 -4.37
N LEU A 169 -10.67 4.42 -4.23
CA LEU A 169 -9.42 4.22 -3.50
C LEU A 169 -8.26 4.51 -4.45
N CYS A 170 -7.35 5.36 -3.99
CA CYS A 170 -6.06 5.56 -4.63
C CYS A 170 -4.97 4.99 -3.73
N THR A 171 -3.99 4.33 -4.33
CA THR A 171 -2.84 3.77 -3.65
C THR A 171 -1.58 4.47 -4.11
N LYS A 172 -0.73 4.83 -3.15
CA LYS A 172 0.58 5.44 -3.41
C LYS A 172 1.68 4.54 -2.89
N MET A 173 2.72 4.36 -3.70
CA MET A 173 3.82 3.45 -3.39
C MET A 173 4.58 3.86 -2.13
N PRO A 174 5.15 2.94 -1.33
CA PRO A 174 5.90 3.31 -0.13
C PRO A 174 7.06 4.26 -0.44
N LEU A 175 7.30 5.21 0.48
CA LEU A 175 8.53 6.01 0.46
C LEU A 175 9.66 5.16 1.04
N ILE A 176 10.78 5.10 0.32
CA ILE A 176 11.94 4.28 0.69
C ILE A 176 13.18 5.16 0.63
N PHE A 177 13.97 5.18 1.71
CA PHE A 177 15.26 5.87 1.70
C PHE A 177 16.23 5.20 0.74
N ASP A 178 16.87 6.00 -0.10
CA ASP A 178 18.04 5.58 -0.85
C ASP A 178 19.22 5.48 0.12
N ARG A 179 19.61 4.25 0.44
CA ARG A 179 20.70 3.96 1.38
C ARG A 179 22.09 4.26 0.81
N LYS A 180 22.21 4.40 -0.51
CA LYS A 180 23.46 4.74 -1.19
C LYS A 180 23.64 6.25 -1.29
N GLU A 181 22.56 6.99 -1.53
CA GLU A 181 22.60 8.45 -1.66
C GLU A 181 22.36 9.21 -0.35
N SER A 182 21.79 8.55 0.66
CA SER A 182 21.63 9.13 2.00
C SER A 182 22.90 8.93 2.84
N PHE A 183 23.45 10.01 3.39
CA PHE A 183 24.66 9.97 4.21
C PHE A 183 24.68 11.09 5.26
N ALA A 184 25.46 10.87 6.33
CA ALA A 184 25.73 11.89 7.33
C ALA A 184 27.15 12.43 7.21
N HIS A 185 27.28 13.75 7.35
CA HIS A 185 28.54 14.44 7.52
C HIS A 185 28.80 14.74 9.00
N LYS A 186 29.66 15.71 9.30
CA LYS A 186 30.04 16.12 10.66
C LYS A 186 28.84 16.65 11.46
N ASP A 187 28.09 17.56 10.88
CA ASP A 187 27.05 18.35 11.54
C ASP A 187 25.75 18.43 10.74
N TRP A 188 25.65 17.65 9.66
CA TRP A 188 24.46 17.60 8.82
C TRP A 188 24.31 16.23 8.17
N ALA A 189 23.12 15.93 7.64
CA ALA A 189 22.86 14.72 6.86
C ALA A 189 22.09 15.04 5.59
N LYS A 190 22.48 14.40 4.48
CA LYS A 190 21.70 14.33 3.25
C LYS A 190 20.83 13.10 3.30
N LEU A 191 19.54 13.26 3.03
CA LEU A 191 18.59 12.17 2.93
C LEU A 191 17.92 12.23 1.57
N VAL A 192 17.90 11.11 0.87
CA VAL A 192 17.24 10.94 -0.42
C VAL A 192 16.29 9.76 -0.30
N TRP A 193 15.10 9.87 -0.88
CA TRP A 193 14.13 8.78 -0.94
C TRP A 193 13.45 8.73 -2.29
N PHE A 194 12.86 7.57 -2.60
CA PHE A 194 12.15 7.35 -3.85
C PHE A 194 10.88 6.53 -3.62
N THR A 195 10.04 6.49 -4.65
CA THR A 195 8.95 5.53 -4.81
C THR A 195 9.30 4.61 -5.97
N GLU A 196 8.90 3.34 -5.89
CA GLU A 196 9.29 2.30 -6.87
C GLU A 196 8.90 2.66 -8.32
N ASN A 197 7.83 3.43 -8.51
CA ASN A 197 7.33 3.86 -9.82
C ASN A 197 7.65 5.32 -10.18
N GLN A 198 8.49 6.01 -9.41
CA GLN A 198 8.84 7.43 -9.64
C GLN A 198 7.61 8.34 -9.82
N GLU A 199 6.63 8.21 -8.91
CA GLU A 199 5.44 9.08 -8.89
C GLU A 199 5.84 10.56 -8.83
N SER A 200 5.23 11.41 -9.69
CA SER A 200 5.61 12.81 -9.86
C SER A 200 5.57 13.63 -8.56
N HIS A 201 6.68 14.32 -8.30
CA HIS A 201 7.24 14.65 -6.99
C HIS A 201 6.80 16.00 -6.37
N LEU A 202 5.53 16.14 -5.97
CA LEU A 202 5.09 17.30 -5.18
C LEU A 202 4.13 16.90 -4.06
N GLU A 203 4.48 15.88 -3.30
CA GLU A 203 3.70 15.44 -2.15
C GLU A 203 4.33 15.91 -0.84
N GLN A 204 3.49 16.44 0.05
CA GLN A 204 3.92 16.81 1.40
C GLN A 204 4.18 15.54 2.21
N CYS A 205 5.42 15.42 2.66
CA CYS A 205 5.93 14.36 3.50
C CYS A 205 6.41 14.94 4.83
N GLU A 206 6.51 14.09 5.84
CA GLU A 206 7.08 14.42 7.13
C GLU A 206 8.34 13.59 7.35
N LEU A 207 9.46 14.28 7.53
CA LEU A 207 10.70 13.69 7.99
C LEU A 207 10.80 13.85 9.50
N HIS A 208 10.84 12.72 10.19
CA HIS A 208 11.03 12.63 11.64
C HIS A 208 12.46 12.19 11.89
N PHE A 209 13.17 12.84 12.81
CA PHE A 209 14.48 12.37 13.20
C PHE A 209 14.68 12.47 14.70
N MET A 210 15.36 11.47 15.25
CA MET A 210 15.70 11.45 16.67
C MET A 210 17.16 11.07 16.88
N LEU A 211 17.79 11.72 17.85
CA LEU A 211 19.08 11.30 18.39
C LEU A 211 18.90 9.97 19.12
N LEU A 212 19.72 8.98 18.78
CA LEU A 212 19.81 7.72 19.49
C LEU A 212 20.81 7.89 20.64
N THR A 213 20.32 7.86 21.88
CA THR A 213 21.16 7.85 23.06
C THR A 213 21.59 6.41 23.37
N ASN A 214 22.86 6.21 23.70
CA ASN A 214 23.29 4.93 24.25
C ASN A 214 22.64 4.77 25.63
N GLU A 215 22.27 3.55 25.99
CA GLU A 215 21.55 3.17 27.23
C GLU A 215 22.18 3.71 28.54
N SER A 216 23.40 4.23 28.48
CA SER A 216 24.15 4.80 29.59
C SER A 216 23.99 6.32 29.80
N GLN A 217 23.25 7.06 28.95
CA GLN A 217 23.09 8.51 29.08
C GLN A 217 21.65 8.93 29.37
N THR A 218 21.47 9.69 30.45
CA THR A 218 20.27 10.41 30.91
C THR A 218 19.80 11.52 29.95
N GLU A 219 20.27 11.55 28.71
CA GLU A 219 19.83 12.52 27.72
C GLU A 219 18.46 12.11 27.17
N THR A 220 17.49 13.01 27.33
CA THR A 220 16.19 12.86 26.66
C THR A 220 16.45 12.96 25.15
N GLY A 221 16.15 11.90 24.40
CA GLY A 221 16.38 11.87 22.95
C GLY A 221 15.75 13.08 22.26
N TYR A 222 16.57 13.94 21.65
CA TYR A 222 16.10 15.09 20.87
C TYR A 222 15.42 14.57 19.60
N GLY A 223 14.13 14.88 19.44
CA GLY A 223 13.33 14.52 18.27
C GLY A 223 12.77 15.75 17.57
N ARG A 224 12.85 15.82 16.25
CA ARG A 224 12.28 16.91 15.44
C ARG A 224 11.52 16.36 14.24
N ILE A 225 10.49 17.10 13.85
CA ILE A 225 9.68 16.84 12.66
C ILE A 225 9.90 18.01 11.69
N GLN A 226 10.08 17.68 10.42
CA GLN A 226 10.22 18.63 9.33
C GLN A 226 9.30 18.23 8.18
N GLU A 227 8.53 19.19 7.66
CA GLU A 227 7.75 18.98 6.44
C GLU A 227 8.65 19.15 5.21
N VAL A 228 8.52 18.23 4.25
CA VAL A 228 9.33 18.19 3.03
C VAL A 228 8.44 17.90 1.84
N THR A 229 8.62 18.66 0.76
CA THR A 229 7.88 18.51 -0.51
C THR A 229 8.73 17.96 -1.66
N SER A 230 10.04 17.82 -1.42
CA SER A 230 11.02 17.22 -2.33
C SER A 230 11.33 15.77 -1.92
N ASN A 231 11.92 15.01 -2.84
CA ASN A 231 12.45 13.67 -2.58
C ASN A 231 13.83 13.68 -1.89
N THR A 232 14.37 14.87 -1.62
CA THR A 232 15.65 15.09 -0.95
C THR A 232 15.50 16.11 0.17
N CYS A 233 16.17 15.87 1.30
CA CYS A 233 16.23 16.80 2.42
C CYS A 233 17.64 16.85 3.02
N VAL A 234 18.04 18.04 3.44
CA VAL A 234 19.27 18.26 4.20
C VAL A 234 18.88 18.67 5.62
N VAL A 235 19.30 17.88 6.60
CA VAL A 235 19.12 18.19 8.02
C VAL A 235 20.42 18.76 8.55
N GLN A 236 20.38 19.99 9.07
CA GLN A 236 21.53 20.71 9.64
C GLN A 236 21.54 20.61 11.17
N ASP A 237 22.58 21.17 11.79
CA ASP A 237 22.75 21.30 13.24
C ASP A 237 22.73 19.97 14.02
N LEU A 238 23.24 18.91 13.39
CA LEU A 238 23.43 17.61 14.04
C LEU A 238 24.71 17.63 14.89
N GLN A 239 24.69 16.90 16.00
CA GLN A 239 25.86 16.77 16.85
C GLN A 239 26.89 15.82 16.21
N PRO A 240 28.18 16.19 16.14
CA PRO A 240 29.23 15.31 15.63
C PRO A 240 29.42 14.03 16.44
N GLY A 241 29.75 12.93 15.76
CA GLY A 241 30.01 11.62 16.37
C GLY A 241 28.80 10.87 16.93
N ARG A 242 27.57 11.36 16.68
CA ARG A 242 26.32 10.83 17.21
C ARG A 242 25.52 10.06 16.16
N SER A 243 24.68 9.14 16.61
CA SER A 243 23.80 8.34 15.74
C SER A 243 22.38 8.91 15.75
N TYR A 244 21.80 9.08 14.58
CA TYR A 244 20.44 9.58 14.41
C TYR A 244 19.61 8.58 13.62
N LYS A 245 18.38 8.35 14.08
CA LYS A 245 17.37 7.61 13.32
C LYS A 245 16.47 8.60 12.59
N PHE A 246 16.44 8.53 11.27
CA PHE A 246 15.57 9.28 10.39
C PHE A 246 14.43 8.38 9.94
N THR A 247 13.21 8.91 9.89
CA THR A 247 12.00 8.20 9.50
C THR A 247 11.20 9.08 8.55
N ILE A 248 10.85 8.57 7.38
CA ILE A 248 10.06 9.28 6.38
C ILE A 248 8.66 8.70 6.31
N ARG A 249 7.66 9.57 6.28
CA ARG A 249 6.25 9.20 6.07
C ARG A 249 5.53 10.26 5.24
N ARG A 250 4.42 9.88 4.61
CA ARG A 250 3.52 10.85 3.98
C ARG A 250 2.74 11.62 5.05
N SER A 251 2.46 12.90 4.79
CA SER A 251 1.62 13.71 5.68
C SER A 251 0.18 13.21 5.68
N ASN A 252 -0.48 13.35 6.83
CA ASN A 252 -1.89 12.97 6.99
C ASN A 252 -2.80 14.02 6.36
N THR A 253 -3.11 13.88 5.07
CA THR A 253 -4.03 14.78 4.36
C THR A 253 -5.50 14.47 4.69
N GLN A 254 -6.42 15.37 4.33
CA GLN A 254 -7.85 15.23 4.62
C GLN A 254 -8.45 13.92 4.08
N THR A 255 -7.98 13.46 2.91
CA THR A 255 -8.44 12.23 2.26
C THR A 255 -7.67 10.97 2.67
N PHE A 256 -6.69 11.09 3.55
CA PHE A 256 -5.84 9.99 3.99
C PHE A 256 -6.61 8.93 4.79
N LEU A 257 -6.49 7.65 4.42
CA LEU A 257 -7.23 6.56 5.06
C LEU A 257 -6.45 5.84 6.14
N CYS A 258 -5.28 5.32 5.78
CA CYS A 258 -4.44 4.57 6.69
C CYS A 258 -2.97 4.67 6.28
N ASN A 259 -2.11 4.85 7.28
CA ASN A 259 -0.68 4.58 7.15
C ASN A 259 -0.38 3.29 7.88
N LYS A 260 0.32 2.37 7.24
CA LYS A 260 1.00 1.28 7.94
C LYS A 260 2.51 1.34 7.80
N TRP A 261 3.03 2.13 6.85
CA TRP A 261 4.44 2.09 6.50
C TRP A 261 5.14 3.42 6.73
N GLN A 262 6.32 3.30 7.32
CA GLN A 262 7.33 4.35 7.39
C GLN A 262 8.66 3.66 7.16
N ASP A 263 9.51 4.24 6.32
CA ASP A 263 10.88 3.75 6.21
C ASP A 263 11.78 4.51 7.17
N SER A 264 12.79 3.84 7.71
CA SER A 264 13.75 4.46 8.62
C SER A 264 15.19 4.06 8.34
N ILE A 265 16.09 5.03 8.42
CA ILE A 265 17.54 4.88 8.25
C ILE A 265 18.26 5.42 9.49
N THR A 266 19.29 4.73 9.93
CA THR A 266 20.18 5.22 10.98
C THR A 266 21.47 5.67 10.35
N LEU A 267 21.86 6.93 10.58
CA LEU A 267 23.12 7.48 10.11
C LEU A 267 23.92 8.00 11.30
N LYS A 268 25.24 7.81 11.26
CA LYS A 268 26.16 8.31 12.28
C LYS A 268 26.96 9.48 11.72
N THR A 269 26.92 10.61 12.42
CA THR A 269 27.70 11.79 12.05
C THR A 269 29.19 11.54 12.28
N LYS A 270 30.04 12.20 11.49
CA LYS A 270 31.50 12.10 11.64
C LYS A 270 31.94 12.77 12.95
N THR A 271 32.98 12.24 13.59
CA THR A 271 33.56 12.85 14.79
C THR A 271 34.39 14.09 14.43
N ASN A 272 34.67 14.93 15.41
CA ASN A 272 35.55 16.10 15.26
C ASN A 272 37.05 15.74 15.09
N ALA A 273 37.38 14.48 14.78
CA ALA A 273 38.77 14.09 14.60
C ALA A 273 39.36 14.90 13.43
N VAL A 274 40.43 15.62 13.76
CA VAL A 274 41.19 16.58 12.95
C VAL A 274 41.57 15.96 11.61
N GLU A 275 41.45 16.74 10.53
CA GLU A 275 41.98 16.40 9.19
C GLU A 275 43.48 16.08 9.23
#